data_AF-A0A1X8V744-F1
#
_entry.id   AF-A0A1X8V744-F1
#
_cell.length_a   1.000
_cell.length_b   1.000
_cell.length_c   1.000
_cell.angle_alpha   90.00
_cell.angle_beta   90.00
_cell.angle_gamma   90.00
#
_symmetry.space_group_name_H-M   'P 1'
#
loop_
_entity.id
_entity.type
_entity.pdbx_description
1 polymer ?
#
loop_
_entity_poly.entity_id
_entity_poly.type
_entity_poly.pdbx_seq_one_letter_code
_entity_poly.pdbx_strand_id
1 'polypeptide(L)'
;MLFNVIFWILAIWFVINVIWMWFQLNNQILQKTFAWINVCAIVIGFWVYYGVSHDASAINGWFIAMNWVNIAIAAIQFYFGYRTSDDSTTHPAK
;
A
#
# COMPACT_ATOMS: atom_id res chain seq x y z
N MET A 1 -3.86 -24.49 -1.87
CA MET A 1 -4.42 -24.10 -0.55
C MET A 1 -3.68 -22.89 0.05
N LEU A 2 -2.34 -22.88 0.12
CA LEU A 2 -1.53 -21.76 0.63
C LEU A 2 -1.72 -20.43 -0.14
N PHE A 3 -1.73 -20.47 -1.48
CA PHE A 3 -1.90 -19.29 -2.35
C PHE A 3 -3.21 -18.53 -2.08
N ASN A 4 -4.32 -19.24 -1.90
CA ASN A 4 -5.62 -18.62 -1.64
C ASN A 4 -5.67 -17.98 -0.24
N VAL A 5 -5.05 -18.60 0.76
CA VAL A 5 -4.97 -18.05 2.12
C VAL A 5 -4.12 -16.78 2.14
N ILE A 6 -2.97 -16.79 1.47
CA ILE A 6 -2.10 -15.61 1.39
C ILE A 6 -2.76 -14.47 0.59
N PHE A 7 -3.50 -14.79 -0.47
CA PHE A 7 -4.32 -13.81 -1.20
C PHE A 7 -5.30 -13.09 -0.27
N TRP A 8 -6.09 -13.83 0.50
CA TRP A 8 -7.06 -13.23 1.42
C TRP A 8 -6.40 -12.44 2.55
N ILE A 9 -5.25 -12.89 3.05
CA ILE A 9 -4.46 -12.13 4.03
C ILE A 9 -4.00 -10.79 3.45
N LEU A 10 -3.44 -10.78 2.23
CA LEU A 10 -3.02 -9.56 1.55
C LEU A 10 -4.22 -8.66 1.19
N ALA A 11 -5.35 -9.26 0.82
CA ALA A 11 -6.57 -8.52 0.50
C ALA A 11 -7.18 -7.83 1.71
N ILE A 12 -7.26 -8.52 2.85
CA ILE A 12 -7.75 -7.93 4.10
C ILE A 12 -6.79 -6.85 4.58
N TRP A 13 -5.47 -7.09 4.49
CA TRP A 13 -4.46 -6.08 4.80
C TRP A 13 -4.62 -4.82 3.95
N PHE A 14 -4.83 -4.99 2.65
CA PHE A 14 -5.08 -3.88 1.73
C PHE A 14 -6.31 -3.06 2.13
N VAL A 15 -7.44 -3.71 2.40
CA VAL A 15 -8.67 -3.02 2.81
C VAL A 15 -8.46 -2.22 4.09
N ILE A 16 -7.80 -2.80 5.09
CA ILE A 16 -7.47 -2.12 6.35
C ILE A 16 -6.58 -0.89 6.08
N ASN A 17 -5.56 -1.04 5.23
CA ASN A 17 -4.62 0.03 4.89
C ASN A 17 -5.32 1.21 4.19
N VAL A 18 -6.24 0.93 3.25
CA VAL A 18 -7.03 1.97 2.57
C VAL A 18 -7.93 2.73 3.54
N ILE A 19 -8.66 2.01 4.42
CA ILE A 19 -9.51 2.65 5.43
C ILE A 19 -8.67 3.53 6.36
N TRP A 20 -7.51 3.04 6.78
CA TRP A 20 -6.59 3.80 7.63
C TRP A 20 -6.04 5.06 6.94
N MET A 21 -5.72 4.98 5.65
CA MET A 21 -5.26 6.13 4.87
C MET A 21 -6.26 7.29 4.90
N TRP A 22 -7.56 6.98 4.82
CA TRP A 22 -8.61 7.99 4.88
C TRP A 22 -8.77 8.62 6.28
N PHE A 23 -8.49 7.87 7.36
CA PHE A 23 -8.62 8.37 8.74
C PHE A 23 -7.41 9.16 9.25
N GLN A 24 -6.20 8.89 8.79
CA GLN A 24 -4.96 9.51 9.29
C GLN A 24 -4.21 10.35 8.26
N LEU A 25 -4.97 10.95 7.33
CA LEU A 25 -4.45 11.79 6.26
C LEU A 25 -3.65 13.01 6.76
N ASN A 26 -3.89 13.45 8.00
CA ASN A 26 -3.25 14.64 8.57
C ASN A 26 -1.85 14.42 9.16
N ASN A 27 -1.37 13.16 9.29
CA ASN A 27 -0.06 12.85 9.86
C ASN A 27 0.94 12.37 8.80
N GLN A 28 1.80 13.26 8.30
CA GLN A 28 2.81 12.95 7.28
C GLN A 28 3.78 11.83 7.69
N ILE A 29 4.28 11.85 8.94
CA ILE A 29 5.20 10.82 9.45
C ILE A 29 4.55 9.44 9.44
N LEU A 30 3.27 9.38 9.80
CA LEU A 30 2.53 8.13 9.85
C LEU A 30 2.22 7.63 8.44
N GLN A 31 1.83 8.53 7.52
CA GLN A 31 1.66 8.19 6.10
C GLN A 31 2.94 7.65 5.46
N LYS A 32 4.09 8.27 5.75
CA LYS A 32 5.40 7.83 5.24
C LYS A 32 5.74 6.42 5.71
N THR A 33 5.51 6.12 6.98
CA THR A 33 5.75 4.79 7.56
C THR A 33 4.79 3.75 6.96
N PHE A 34 3.50 4.07 6.86
CA PHE A 34 2.51 3.19 6.24
C PHE A 34 2.79 2.92 4.76
N ALA A 35 3.25 3.92 4.02
CA ALA A 35 3.63 3.76 2.62
C ALA A 35 4.76 2.72 2.46
N TRP A 36 5.78 2.77 3.32
CA TRP A 36 6.84 1.76 3.35
C TRP A 36 6.35 0.37 3.74
N ILE A 37 5.43 0.28 4.72
CA ILE A 37 4.82 -1.00 5.07
C ILE A 37 4.03 -1.56 3.87
N ASN A 38 3.37 -0.70 3.10
CA ASN A 38 2.64 -1.09 1.90
C ASN A 38 3.59 -1.58 0.79
N VAL A 39 4.75 -0.92 0.62
CA VAL A 39 5.84 -1.40 -0.26
C VAL A 39 6.30 -2.80 0.15
N CYS A 40 6.50 -3.07 1.45
CA CYS A 40 6.84 -4.41 1.93
C CYS A 40 5.76 -5.44 1.59
N ALA A 41 4.47 -5.09 1.77
CA ALA A 41 3.35 -5.97 1.42
C ALA A 41 3.29 -6.28 -0.09
N ILE A 42 3.60 -5.30 -0.95
CA ILE A 42 3.73 -5.48 -2.40
C ILE A 42 4.86 -6.46 -2.72
N VAL A 43 6.04 -6.26 -2.15
CA VAL A 43 7.21 -7.12 -2.38
C VAL A 43 6.88 -8.56 -1.98
N ILE A 44 6.22 -8.76 -0.84
CA ILE A 44 5.76 -10.08 -0.38
C ILE A 44 4.70 -10.65 -1.34
N GLY A 45 3.75 -9.83 -1.81
CA GLY A 45 2.74 -10.26 -2.77
C GLY A 45 3.35 -10.74 -4.08
N PHE A 46 4.25 -9.97 -4.68
CA PHE A 46 5.00 -10.38 -5.87
C PHE A 46 5.88 -11.60 -5.62
N TRP A 47 6.52 -11.69 -4.45
CA TRP A 47 7.31 -12.85 -4.07
C TRP A 47 6.46 -14.12 -3.99
N VAL A 48 5.28 -14.05 -3.39
CA VAL A 48 4.36 -15.20 -3.30
C VAL A 48 3.84 -15.60 -4.68
N TYR A 49 3.65 -14.63 -5.58
CA TYR A 49 3.20 -14.85 -6.95
C TYR A 49 4.26 -15.46 -7.89
N TYR A 50 5.55 -15.24 -7.64
CA TYR A 50 6.61 -15.76 -8.51
C TYR A 50 7.43 -16.87 -7.85
N GLY A 51 7.46 -16.91 -6.53
CA GLY A 51 8.27 -17.82 -5.72
C GLY A 51 7.52 -19.06 -5.21
N VAL A 52 6.20 -19.12 -5.34
CA VAL A 52 5.40 -20.29 -4.94
C VAL A 52 4.80 -20.94 -6.18
N SER A 53 4.89 -22.27 -6.31
CA SER A 53 4.17 -22.98 -7.38
C SER A 53 2.67 -22.90 -7.12
N HIS A 54 1.93 -22.31 -8.05
CA HIS A 54 0.46 -22.23 -7.99
C HIS A 54 -0.16 -22.57 -9.34
N ASP A 55 -1.22 -23.36 -9.30
CA ASP A 55 -2.03 -23.70 -10.46
C ASP A 55 -2.63 -22.44 -11.10
N ALA A 56 -2.76 -22.47 -12.43
CA ALA A 56 -3.41 -21.41 -13.22
C ALA A 56 -4.92 -21.36 -12.95
N SER A 57 -5.30 -20.93 -11.74
CA SER A 57 -6.69 -20.68 -11.35
C SER A 57 -7.12 -19.26 -11.76
N ALA A 58 -8.42 -19.03 -11.93
CA ALA A 58 -8.99 -17.73 -12.27
C ALA A 58 -8.62 -16.59 -11.28
N ILE A 59 -8.21 -16.94 -10.05
CA ILE A 59 -7.74 -16.01 -9.01
C ILE A 59 -6.37 -15.41 -9.35
N ASN A 60 -5.60 -16.06 -10.24
CA ASN A 60 -4.28 -15.62 -10.67
C ASN A 60 -4.28 -14.19 -11.24
N GLY A 61 -5.25 -13.89 -12.12
CA GLY A 61 -5.42 -12.54 -12.68
C GLY A 61 -5.85 -11.50 -11.63
N TRP A 62 -6.69 -11.89 -10.67
CA TRP A 62 -7.10 -11.02 -9.58
C TRP A 62 -5.96 -10.74 -8.60
N PHE A 63 -5.10 -11.72 -8.36
CA PHE A 63 -3.91 -11.56 -7.53
C PHE A 63 -2.97 -10.51 -8.13
N ILE A 64 -2.70 -10.57 -9.43
CA ILE A 64 -1.82 -9.58 -10.08
C ILE A 64 -2.47 -8.20 -10.10
N ALA A 65 -3.78 -8.12 -10.38
CA ALA A 65 -4.52 -6.87 -10.35
C ALA A 65 -4.44 -6.21 -8.96
N MET A 66 -4.61 -6.98 -7.88
CA MET A 66 -4.48 -6.48 -6.51
C MET A 66 -3.07 -5.99 -6.18
N ASN A 67 -2.03 -6.67 -6.65
CA ASN A 67 -0.65 -6.20 -6.47
C ASN A 67 -0.40 -4.87 -7.18
N TRP A 68 -0.94 -4.69 -8.39
CA TRP A 68 -0.87 -3.41 -9.10
C TRP A 68 -1.64 -2.30 -8.40
N VAL A 69 -2.81 -2.60 -7.85
CA VAL A 69 -3.58 -1.64 -7.05
C VAL A 69 -2.81 -1.28 -5.78
N ASN A 70 -2.16 -2.24 -5.10
CA ASN A 70 -1.31 -1.95 -3.96
C ASN A 70 -0.19 -0.96 -4.32
N ILE A 71 0.47 -1.15 -5.48
CA ILE A 71 1.49 -0.21 -5.98
C ILE A 71 0.92 1.20 -6.15
N ALA A 72 -0.25 1.33 -6.79
CA ALA A 72 -0.89 2.63 -6.99
C ALA A 72 -1.18 3.33 -5.66
N ILE A 73 -1.69 2.59 -4.67
CA ILE A 73 -1.96 3.15 -3.34
C ILE A 73 -0.68 3.53 -2.60
N ALA A 74 0.36 2.70 -2.65
CA ALA A 74 1.66 3.03 -2.06
C ALA A 74 2.24 4.30 -2.68
N ALA A 75 2.11 4.49 -3.99
CA ALA A 75 2.53 5.71 -4.69
C ALA A 75 1.72 6.93 -4.23
N ILE A 76 0.40 6.80 -4.08
CA ILE A 76 -0.47 7.86 -3.54
C ILE A 76 -0.09 8.20 -2.10
N GLN A 77 0.14 7.20 -1.24
CA GLN A 77 0.57 7.40 0.15
C GLN A 77 1.94 8.05 0.24
N PHE A 78 2.87 7.68 -0.66
CA PHE A 78 4.14 8.38 -0.80
C PHE A 78 3.93 9.83 -1.21
N TYR A 79 3.07 10.10 -2.18
CA TYR A 79 2.76 11.46 -2.62
C TYR A 79 2.17 12.31 -1.48
N PHE A 80 1.17 11.81 -0.75
CA PHE A 80 0.59 12.55 0.38
C PHE A 80 1.50 12.62 1.61
N GLY A 81 2.42 11.66 1.79
CA GLY A 81 3.41 11.65 2.86
C GLY A 81 4.62 12.55 2.60
N TYR A 82 5.00 12.74 1.32
CA TYR A 82 6.14 13.57 0.90
C TYR A 82 5.76 14.89 0.24
N ARG A 83 4.47 15.17 0.04
CA ARG A 83 4.06 16.54 -0.30
C ARG A 83 4.52 17.43 0.85
N THR A 84 5.59 18.18 0.62
CA THR A 84 5.93 19.32 1.45
C THR A 84 4.69 20.21 1.40
N SER A 85 4.06 20.45 2.55
CA SER A 85 3.23 21.64 2.66
C SER A 85 4.23 22.78 2.49
N ASP A 86 4.26 23.41 1.32
CA ASP A 86 4.96 24.67 1.07
C ASP A 86 4.26 25.80 1.86
N ASP A 87 4.13 25.61 3.18
CA ASP A 87 3.62 26.60 4.13
C ASP A 87 4.79 27.10 5.01
N SER A 88 5.99 27.14 4.41
CA SER A 88 7.17 27.79 4.96
C SER A 88 7.56 29.01 4.14
N THR A 89 6.60 29.90 3.90
CA THR A 89 6.82 31.35 3.70
C THR A 89 5.58 32.02 4.29
N THR A 90 5.54 32.72 5.42
CA THR A 90 6.54 33.47 6.19
C THR A 90 5.89 33.82 7.54
N HIS A 91 6.68 33.80 8.61
CA HIS A 91 6.34 34.31 9.94
C HIS A 91 5.60 35.66 9.92
N PRO A 92 4.56 35.88 10.75
CA PRO A 92 4.17 37.24 11.16
C PRO A 92 5.16 37.72 12.22
N ALA A 93 5.98 38.72 11.90
CA ALA A 93 6.81 39.41 12.87
C ALA A 93 6.54 40.92 12.77
N LYS A 94 5.66 41.35 13.69
CA LYS A 94 5.51 42.65 14.37
C LYS A 94 6.03 43.91 13.70
#